data_AF-A0A9E1WVY0-F1
#
_entry.id   AF-A0A9E1WVY0-F1
#
_cell.length_a   1.000
_cell.length_b   1.000
_cell.length_c   1.000
_cell.angle_alpha   90.00
_cell.angle_beta   90.00
_cell.angle_gamma   90.00
#
_symmetry.space_group_name_H-M   'P 1'
#
loop_
_entity.id
_entity.type
_entity.pdbx_description
1 polymer ?
#
loop_
_entity_poly.entity_id
_entity_poly.type
_entity_poly.pdbx_seq_one_letter_code
_entity_poly.pdbx_strand_id
1 'polypeptide(L)'
;FVLPFLMSRGVGPYAGLGAEAGAELTENLAVLYTYRISVQGMFAYDSSGISGWDGLEGKTIYNGPPRGAALTNARLLVKTITGLDEGEGYTGVQVNWGQAVKTIQDGSADVFVLPQAFPDPRVTAALASGDMTVFSTPKDVFESEAFANVARLPGTVAFTMPVADMGYGDGVTVVSGDDTFRGPATVGGDIVNVSMDFDTAKALTAAFIENIESIYHAKAAFMPVTWHGETDLELTDMCGNNPLKYHPGAVAAWEESGYTIPECAQ
;
A
#
# COMPACT_ATOMS: atom_id res chain seq x y z
N PHE A 1 0.85 -5.74 -6.08
CA PHE A 1 0.96 -7.08 -6.67
C PHE A 1 0.96 -8.23 -5.66
N VAL A 2 0.70 -7.96 -4.37
CA VAL A 2 0.52 -9.03 -3.38
C VAL A 2 -0.57 -10.03 -3.75
N LEU A 3 -1.71 -9.57 -4.31
CA LEU A 3 -2.83 -10.46 -4.64
C LEU A 3 -2.52 -11.45 -5.77
N PRO A 4 -1.99 -11.04 -6.95
CA PRO A 4 -1.51 -11.98 -7.96
C PRO A 4 -0.51 -13.00 -7.42
N PHE A 5 0.43 -12.59 -6.56
CA PHE A 5 1.35 -13.52 -5.91
C PHE A 5 0.63 -14.54 -5.00
N LEU A 6 -0.28 -14.08 -4.13
CA LEU A 6 -1.05 -14.98 -3.26
C LEU A 6 -1.93 -15.93 -4.09
N MET A 7 -2.45 -15.47 -5.22
CA MET A 7 -3.21 -16.29 -6.16
C MET A 7 -2.33 -17.37 -6.80
N SER A 8 -1.13 -17.02 -7.29
CA SER A 8 -0.21 -17.99 -7.91
C SER A 8 0.25 -19.09 -6.94
N ARG A 9 0.16 -18.81 -5.64
CA ARG A 9 0.46 -19.75 -4.57
C ARG A 9 -0.78 -20.46 -4.01
N GLY A 10 -1.99 -20.04 -4.38
CA GLY A 10 -3.24 -20.58 -3.84
C GLY A 10 -3.34 -20.41 -2.33
N VAL A 11 -3.01 -19.24 -1.78
CA VAL A 11 -3.02 -18.95 -0.34
C VAL A 11 -3.79 -17.67 -0.02
N GLY A 12 -3.98 -17.40 1.29
CA GLY A 12 -4.69 -16.22 1.76
C GLY A 12 -6.15 -16.19 1.25
N PRO A 13 -6.60 -15.13 0.57
CA PRO A 13 -7.96 -15.08 0.01
C PRO A 13 -8.19 -16.12 -1.10
N TYR A 14 -7.12 -16.65 -1.70
CA TYR A 14 -7.17 -17.64 -2.78
C TYR A 14 -6.94 -19.08 -2.31
N ALA A 15 -6.93 -19.33 -0.99
CA ALA A 15 -6.70 -20.66 -0.43
C ALA A 15 -7.65 -21.74 -0.99
N GLY A 16 -8.88 -21.36 -1.37
CA GLY A 16 -9.85 -22.27 -1.96
C GLY A 16 -9.55 -22.68 -3.41
N LEU A 17 -8.68 -21.97 -4.13
CA LEU A 17 -8.27 -22.34 -5.50
C LEU A 17 -7.26 -23.49 -5.51
N GLY A 18 -6.40 -23.57 -4.48
CA GLY A 18 -5.21 -24.41 -4.51
C GLY A 18 -4.11 -23.84 -5.42
N ALA A 19 -2.90 -24.38 -5.29
CA ALA A 19 -1.72 -23.84 -5.95
C ALA A 19 -1.75 -23.98 -7.48
N GLU A 20 -2.27 -25.09 -8.01
CA GLU A 20 -2.27 -25.38 -9.45
C GLU A 20 -3.22 -24.44 -10.22
N ALA A 21 -4.51 -24.44 -9.86
CA ALA A 21 -5.49 -23.56 -10.49
C ALA A 21 -5.18 -22.07 -10.24
N GLY A 22 -4.62 -21.73 -9.06
CA GLY A 22 -4.17 -20.39 -8.76
C GLY A 22 -3.03 -19.90 -9.66
N ALA A 23 -2.05 -20.77 -9.94
CA ALA A 23 -0.96 -20.48 -10.87
C ALA A 23 -1.47 -20.30 -12.30
N GLU A 24 -2.30 -21.23 -12.81
CA GLU A 24 -2.90 -21.14 -14.15
C GLU A 24 -3.69 -19.84 -14.35
N LEU A 25 -4.48 -19.43 -13.35
CA LEU A 25 -5.21 -18.16 -13.41
C LEU A 25 -4.27 -16.95 -13.39
N THR A 26 -3.12 -17.04 -12.72
CA THR A 26 -2.15 -15.94 -12.65
C THR A 26 -1.41 -15.75 -13.97
N GLU A 27 -1.10 -16.84 -14.69
CA GLU A 27 -0.50 -16.79 -16.03
C GLU A 27 -1.38 -16.06 -17.06
N ASN A 28 -2.68 -15.98 -16.78
CA ASN A 28 -3.63 -15.28 -17.63
C ASN A 28 -3.74 -13.77 -17.33
N LEU A 29 -2.89 -13.21 -16.46
CA LEU A 29 -2.93 -11.81 -16.06
C LEU A 29 -1.78 -10.99 -16.67
N ALA A 30 -2.09 -9.76 -17.08
CA ALA A 30 -1.12 -8.77 -17.55
C ALA A 30 -1.45 -7.38 -16.98
N VAL A 31 -0.42 -6.55 -16.79
CA VAL A 31 -0.53 -5.18 -16.25
C VAL A 31 -0.70 -4.17 -17.38
N LEU A 32 -1.54 -3.16 -17.20
CA LEU A 32 -1.60 -1.99 -18.08
C LEU A 32 -0.67 -0.87 -17.59
N TYR A 33 -0.82 -0.51 -16.31
CA TYR A 33 -0.05 0.55 -15.66
C TYR A 33 0.04 0.29 -14.17
N THR A 34 1.08 0.84 -13.54
CA THR A 34 1.35 0.72 -12.11
C THR A 34 1.05 2.00 -11.35
N TYR A 35 0.83 1.85 -10.04
CA TYR A 35 0.72 2.95 -9.09
C TYR A 35 0.94 2.43 -7.66
N ARG A 36 1.27 3.36 -6.75
CA ARG A 36 1.33 3.10 -5.32
C ARG A 36 -0.07 3.14 -4.73
N ILE A 37 -0.56 1.99 -4.28
CA ILE A 37 -1.88 1.87 -3.63
C ILE A 37 -1.87 2.59 -2.27
N SER A 38 -0.82 2.41 -1.48
CA SER A 38 -0.76 2.95 -0.11
C SER A 38 0.64 2.80 0.51
N VAL A 39 0.82 3.35 1.71
CA VAL A 39 1.96 3.08 2.59
C VAL A 39 1.42 2.57 3.92
N GLN A 40 1.80 1.36 4.32
CA GLN A 40 1.36 0.83 5.61
C GLN A 40 1.98 1.65 6.74
N GLY A 41 1.16 2.13 7.66
CA GLY A 41 1.64 2.95 8.78
C GLY A 41 0.68 2.96 9.96
N MET A 42 1.04 3.70 10.99
CA MET A 42 0.30 3.79 12.24
C MET A 42 -0.21 5.21 12.46
N PHE A 43 -1.43 5.31 12.97
CA PHE A 43 -1.98 6.57 13.46
C PHE A 43 -2.94 6.30 14.64
N ALA A 44 -3.13 7.32 15.47
CA ALA A 44 -4.01 7.26 16.63
C ALA A 44 -4.55 8.66 16.96
N TYR A 45 -5.62 8.75 17.75
CA TYR A 45 -5.99 10.02 18.37
C TYR A 45 -4.98 10.41 19.43
N ASP A 46 -4.75 11.70 19.61
CA ASP A 46 -3.89 12.21 20.69
C ASP A 46 -4.43 11.81 22.07
N SER A 47 -5.75 11.67 22.19
CA SER A 47 -6.44 11.23 23.40
C SER A 47 -6.18 9.77 23.80
N SER A 48 -5.64 8.93 22.89
CA SER A 48 -5.29 7.54 23.22
C SER A 48 -3.99 7.43 24.02
N GLY A 49 -3.22 8.52 24.13
CA GLY A 49 -1.99 8.58 24.92
C GLY A 49 -0.85 7.74 24.34
N ILE A 50 -0.90 7.40 23.06
CA ILE A 50 0.12 6.62 22.36
C ILE A 50 1.21 7.57 21.89
N SER A 51 2.42 7.42 22.43
CA SER A 51 3.58 8.24 22.07
C SER A 51 4.44 7.65 20.95
N GLY A 52 4.17 6.41 20.52
CA GLY A 52 4.94 5.72 19.49
C GLY A 52 4.72 4.22 19.51
N TRP A 53 5.52 3.51 18.70
CA TRP A 53 5.42 2.06 18.51
C TRP A 53 5.69 1.24 19.78
N ASP A 54 6.53 1.75 20.70
CA ASP A 54 6.81 1.10 21.99
C ASP A 54 5.59 1.09 22.94
N GLY A 55 4.57 1.91 22.65
CA GLY A 55 3.35 2.02 23.45
C GLY A 55 2.26 1.00 23.11
N LEU A 56 2.52 0.03 22.22
CA LEU A 56 1.51 -0.89 21.68
C LEU A 56 1.21 -2.11 22.56
N GLU A 57 2.04 -2.43 23.54
CA GLU A 57 1.82 -3.60 24.40
C GLU A 57 0.48 -3.48 25.17
N GLY A 58 -0.34 -4.53 25.10
CA GLY A 58 -1.65 -4.61 25.73
C GLY A 58 -2.73 -3.73 25.08
N LYS A 59 -2.43 -3.01 24.00
CA LYS A 59 -3.40 -2.14 23.31
C LYS A 59 -4.31 -2.91 22.36
N THR A 60 -5.39 -2.25 21.96
CA THR A 60 -6.24 -2.68 20.85
C THR A 60 -5.78 -2.01 19.56
N ILE A 61 -5.56 -2.79 18.50
CA ILE A 61 -5.11 -2.31 17.19
C ILE A 61 -6.13 -2.68 16.12
N TYR A 62 -6.71 -1.68 15.45
CA TYR A 62 -7.42 -1.94 14.20
C TYR A 62 -6.40 -2.17 13.08
N ASN A 63 -6.30 -3.42 12.62
CA ASN A 63 -5.31 -3.86 11.65
C ASN A 63 -5.91 -4.29 10.30
N GLY A 64 -7.16 -3.91 10.02
CA GLY A 64 -7.79 -4.09 8.71
C GLY A 64 -8.83 -5.22 8.63
N PRO A 65 -9.32 -5.55 7.42
CA PRO A 65 -10.36 -6.55 7.24
C PRO A 65 -9.91 -7.97 7.55
N PRO A 66 -10.82 -8.83 8.05
CA PRO A 66 -10.54 -10.25 8.23
C PRO A 66 -10.03 -10.89 6.92
N ARG A 67 -8.94 -11.65 7.01
CA ARG A 67 -8.34 -12.46 5.91
C ARG A 67 -7.81 -11.66 4.71
N GLY A 68 -7.72 -10.34 4.79
CA GLY A 68 -7.16 -9.49 3.72
C GLY A 68 -5.63 -9.37 3.78
N ALA A 69 -4.99 -9.03 2.66
CA ALA A 69 -3.55 -8.76 2.61
C ALA A 69 -3.13 -7.61 3.55
N ALA A 70 -3.99 -6.60 3.72
CA ALA A 70 -3.75 -5.49 4.66
C ALA A 70 -3.57 -5.95 6.11
N LEU A 71 -4.33 -6.98 6.54
CA LEU A 71 -4.19 -7.56 7.88
C LEU A 71 -2.82 -8.22 8.06
N THR A 72 -2.38 -8.97 7.06
CA THR A 72 -1.05 -9.59 7.05
C THR A 72 0.05 -8.53 7.10
N ASN A 73 -0.07 -7.46 6.30
CA ASN A 73 0.92 -6.38 6.26
C ASN A 73 0.96 -5.59 7.57
N ALA A 74 -0.19 -5.31 8.18
CA ALA A 74 -0.27 -4.62 9.46
C ALA A 74 0.39 -5.43 10.58
N ARG A 75 0.08 -6.73 10.69
CA ARG A 75 0.71 -7.64 11.66
C ARG A 75 2.22 -7.73 11.46
N LEU A 76 2.65 -7.85 10.22
CA LEU A 76 4.07 -7.91 9.87
C LEU A 76 4.79 -6.62 10.25
N LEU A 77 4.19 -5.45 9.97
CA LEU A 77 4.79 -4.16 10.33
C LEU A 77 4.92 -4.01 11.85
N VAL A 78 3.85 -4.31 12.60
CA VAL A 78 3.89 -4.29 14.07
C VAL A 78 4.99 -5.21 14.58
N LYS A 79 5.01 -6.47 14.14
CA LYS A 79 6.04 -7.45 14.55
C LYS A 79 7.46 -7.00 14.19
N THR A 80 7.65 -6.42 13.01
CA THR A 80 8.97 -5.97 12.54
C THR A 80 9.49 -4.82 13.39
N ILE A 81 8.62 -3.91 13.84
CA ILE A 81 9.01 -2.75 14.62
C ILE A 81 9.12 -3.07 16.12
N THR A 82 8.15 -3.80 16.67
CA THR A 82 8.00 -3.96 18.14
C THR A 82 8.30 -5.36 18.65
N GLY A 83 8.36 -6.36 17.75
CA GLY A 83 8.41 -7.77 18.12
C GLY A 83 7.09 -8.35 18.63
N LEU A 84 6.01 -7.55 18.73
CA LEU A 84 4.74 -8.00 19.27
C LEU A 84 3.94 -8.84 18.25
N ASP A 85 3.37 -9.94 18.74
CA ASP A 85 2.40 -10.76 18.02
C ASP A 85 0.96 -10.45 18.49
N GLU A 86 0.00 -10.52 17.56
CA GLU A 86 -1.42 -10.38 17.90
C GLU A 86 -1.87 -11.55 18.80
N GLY A 87 -2.65 -11.25 19.83
CA GLY A 87 -3.17 -12.23 20.79
C GLY A 87 -2.25 -12.48 21.99
N GLU A 88 -0.98 -12.09 21.90
CA GLU A 88 -0.03 -12.13 23.02
C GLU A 88 0.39 -10.72 23.42
N GLY A 89 0.89 -9.92 22.47
CA GLY A 89 1.40 -8.57 22.70
C GLY A 89 0.35 -7.46 22.57
N TYR A 90 -0.68 -7.66 21.73
CA TYR A 90 -1.78 -6.72 21.55
C TYR A 90 -3.05 -7.44 21.11
N THR A 91 -4.21 -6.80 21.24
CA THR A 91 -5.49 -7.33 20.75
C THR A 91 -5.84 -6.75 19.40
N GLY A 92 -6.02 -7.60 18.38
CA GLY A 92 -6.46 -7.16 17.07
C GLY A 92 -7.96 -6.88 17.01
N VAL A 93 -8.34 -5.76 16.39
CA VAL A 93 -9.72 -5.46 15.98
C VAL A 93 -9.75 -5.61 14.47
N GLN A 94 -10.62 -6.47 13.93
CA GLN A 94 -10.76 -6.63 12.47
C GLN A 94 -12.15 -6.22 11.99
N VAL A 95 -12.21 -5.19 11.16
CA VAL A 95 -13.44 -4.73 10.51
C VAL A 95 -13.23 -4.49 9.02
N ASN A 96 -14.28 -4.72 8.23
CA ASN A 96 -14.27 -4.52 6.77
C ASN A 96 -14.13 -3.03 6.41
N TRP A 97 -13.63 -2.74 5.20
CA TRP A 97 -13.38 -1.37 4.74
C TRP A 97 -14.60 -0.46 4.78
N GLY A 98 -15.80 -0.98 4.49
CA GLY A 98 -17.03 -0.20 4.56
C GLY A 98 -17.39 0.29 5.97
N GLN A 99 -16.76 -0.27 7.02
CA GLN A 99 -16.91 0.17 8.41
C GLN A 99 -15.69 0.95 8.94
N ALA A 100 -14.59 1.02 8.17
CA ALA A 100 -13.32 1.56 8.64
C ALA A 100 -13.43 3.01 9.14
N VAL A 101 -14.09 3.90 8.39
CA VAL A 101 -14.24 5.32 8.78
C VAL A 101 -14.97 5.43 10.12
N LYS A 102 -16.05 4.68 10.30
CA LYS A 102 -16.81 4.69 11.56
C LYS A 102 -15.96 4.19 12.73
N THR A 103 -15.31 3.04 12.55
CA THR A 103 -14.42 2.43 13.56
C THR A 103 -13.25 3.33 13.96
N ILE A 104 -12.75 4.14 13.03
CA ILE A 104 -11.75 5.16 13.33
C ILE A 104 -12.41 6.33 14.07
N GLN A 105 -13.51 6.87 13.57
CA GLN A 105 -14.16 8.05 14.14
C GLN A 105 -14.71 7.86 15.55
N ASP A 106 -15.16 6.65 15.89
CA ASP A 106 -15.70 6.32 17.21
C ASP A 106 -14.63 5.83 18.20
N GLY A 107 -13.38 5.69 17.78
CA GLY A 107 -12.28 5.24 18.65
C GLY A 107 -12.43 3.80 19.11
N SER A 108 -13.03 2.92 18.30
CA SER A 108 -13.22 1.49 18.62
C SER A 108 -11.92 0.69 18.84
N ALA A 109 -10.76 1.28 18.53
CA ALA A 109 -9.44 0.75 18.86
C ALA A 109 -8.54 1.90 19.36
N ASP A 110 -7.55 1.58 20.19
CA ASP A 110 -6.58 2.54 20.72
C ASP A 110 -5.68 3.11 19.61
N VAL A 111 -5.36 2.26 18.62
CA VAL A 111 -4.44 2.55 17.52
C VAL A 111 -4.93 1.93 16.22
N PHE A 112 -4.61 2.58 15.09
CA PHE A 112 -4.92 2.11 13.75
C PHE A 112 -3.61 1.84 12.99
N VAL A 113 -3.41 0.59 12.55
CA VAL A 113 -2.27 0.23 11.68
C VAL A 113 -2.83 -0.21 10.34
N LEU A 114 -2.86 0.71 9.38
CA LEU A 114 -3.59 0.57 8.12
C LEU A 114 -2.76 1.04 6.92
N PRO A 115 -3.12 0.61 5.69
CA PRO A 115 -2.55 1.16 4.46
C PRO A 115 -3.00 2.60 4.25
N GLN A 116 -2.09 3.58 4.30
CA GLN A 116 -2.37 5.02 4.25
C GLN A 116 -2.09 5.66 2.87
N ALA A 117 -2.79 6.75 2.58
CA ALA A 117 -2.40 7.74 1.57
C ALA A 117 -1.99 9.05 2.27
N PHE A 118 -1.39 10.01 1.56
CA PHE A 118 -0.91 11.26 2.18
C PHE A 118 -1.40 12.49 1.40
N PRO A 119 -2.26 13.35 1.99
CA PRO A 119 -2.89 13.17 3.30
C PRO A 119 -3.91 12.02 3.28
N ASP A 120 -4.01 11.25 4.37
CA ASP A 120 -4.95 10.13 4.43
C ASP A 120 -6.37 10.65 4.64
N PRO A 121 -7.34 10.33 3.76
CA PRO A 121 -8.70 10.85 3.87
C PRO A 121 -9.41 10.40 5.17
N ARG A 122 -9.01 9.26 5.76
CA ARG A 122 -9.58 8.78 7.02
C ARG A 122 -8.98 9.51 8.22
N VAL A 123 -7.70 9.87 8.17
CA VAL A 123 -7.08 10.74 9.20
C VAL A 123 -7.72 12.12 9.15
N THR A 124 -7.88 12.72 7.97
CA THR A 124 -8.53 14.03 7.84
C THR A 124 -10.00 14.01 8.27
N ALA A 125 -10.72 12.92 8.00
CA ALA A 125 -12.11 12.76 8.45
C ALA A 125 -12.23 12.51 9.96
N ALA A 126 -11.20 11.93 10.59
CA ALA A 126 -11.14 11.68 12.02
C ALA A 126 -10.94 12.98 12.84
N LEU A 127 -10.42 14.05 12.24
CA LEU A 127 -10.27 15.37 12.88
C LEU A 127 -11.59 15.94 13.43
N ALA A 128 -12.73 15.50 12.91
CA ALA A 128 -14.04 15.87 13.47
C ALA A 128 -14.29 15.31 14.89
N SER A 129 -13.54 14.27 15.29
CA SER A 129 -13.61 13.60 16.59
C SER A 129 -12.43 13.91 17.51
N GLY A 130 -11.36 14.51 16.99
CA GLY A 130 -10.19 14.91 17.78
C GLY A 130 -8.90 14.97 16.96
N ASP A 131 -7.86 15.56 17.55
CA ASP A 131 -6.54 15.64 16.94
C ASP A 131 -5.90 14.25 16.81
N MET A 132 -5.09 14.10 15.77
CA MET A 132 -4.52 12.83 15.33
C MET A 132 -3.00 12.91 15.30
N THR A 133 -2.34 11.81 15.67
CA THR A 133 -0.91 11.63 15.44
C THR A 133 -0.67 10.48 14.47
N VAL A 134 0.14 10.72 13.45
CA VAL A 134 0.63 9.74 12.47
C VAL A 134 2.09 9.42 12.79
N PHE A 135 2.44 8.14 12.82
CA PHE A 135 3.77 7.68 13.23
C PHE A 135 4.50 7.03 12.05
N SER A 136 5.68 7.57 11.74
CA SER A 136 6.61 6.95 10.79
C SER A 136 7.12 5.62 11.32
N THR A 137 7.52 4.72 10.41
CA THR A 137 8.42 3.61 10.77
C THR A 137 9.72 4.19 11.35
N PRO A 138 10.24 3.66 12.48
CA PRO A 138 11.52 4.10 13.03
C PRO A 138 12.66 3.93 12.02
N LYS A 139 13.60 4.89 11.99
CA LYS A 139 14.67 4.93 10.98
C LYS A 139 15.58 3.72 11.04
N ASP A 140 15.99 3.33 12.25
CA ASP A 140 16.82 2.17 12.52
C ASP A 140 16.15 0.87 12.06
N VAL A 141 14.84 0.73 12.25
CA VAL A 141 14.08 -0.39 11.72
C VAL A 141 14.02 -0.34 10.19
N PHE A 142 13.73 0.82 9.59
CA PHE A 142 13.65 0.97 8.14
C PHE A 142 14.98 0.65 7.43
N GLU A 143 16.12 0.99 8.05
CA GLU A 143 17.47 0.72 7.53
C GLU A 143 17.96 -0.72 7.84
N SER A 144 17.16 -1.51 8.57
CA SER A 144 17.53 -2.87 8.97
C SER A 144 17.36 -3.90 7.84
N GLU A 145 18.07 -5.02 7.96
CA GLU A 145 17.88 -6.19 7.09
C GLU A 145 16.45 -6.76 7.19
N ALA A 146 15.83 -6.70 8.37
CA ALA A 146 14.46 -7.16 8.56
C ALA A 146 13.48 -6.35 7.69
N PHE A 147 13.60 -5.02 7.67
CA PHE A 147 12.77 -4.20 6.80
C PHE A 147 13.15 -4.37 5.32
N ALA A 148 14.42 -4.53 4.98
CA ALA A 148 14.83 -4.83 3.61
C ALA A 148 14.16 -6.11 3.07
N ASN A 149 13.92 -7.11 3.93
CA ASN A 149 13.15 -8.30 3.56
C ASN A 149 11.65 -7.99 3.36
N VAL A 150 11.06 -7.14 4.21
CA VAL A 150 9.66 -6.66 4.03
C VAL A 150 9.51 -5.90 2.71
N ALA A 151 10.45 -5.00 2.40
CA ALA A 151 10.47 -4.17 1.19
C ALA A 151 10.77 -4.94 -0.09
N ARG A 152 11.00 -6.26 -0.01
CA ARG A 152 11.15 -7.17 -1.16
C ARG A 152 9.98 -8.13 -1.28
N LEU A 153 8.98 -8.06 -0.38
CA LEU A 153 7.79 -8.88 -0.51
C LEU A 153 7.03 -8.50 -1.80
N PRO A 154 6.40 -9.45 -2.49
CA PRO A 154 5.64 -9.19 -3.71
C PRO A 154 4.62 -8.06 -3.54
N GLY A 155 4.74 -7.02 -4.36
CA GLY A 155 3.92 -5.82 -4.30
C GLY A 155 4.27 -4.85 -3.18
N THR A 156 5.46 -4.95 -2.58
CA THR A 156 5.93 -4.07 -1.51
C THR A 156 7.26 -3.44 -1.92
N VAL A 157 7.40 -2.13 -1.73
CA VAL A 157 8.67 -1.41 -1.89
C VAL A 157 8.92 -0.49 -0.69
N ALA A 158 10.15 -0.04 -0.52
CA ALA A 158 10.49 0.95 0.50
C ALA A 158 9.95 2.33 0.09
N PHE A 159 9.32 3.05 1.03
CA PHE A 159 8.82 4.39 0.80
C PHE A 159 9.43 5.39 1.77
N THR A 160 9.80 6.55 1.24
CA THR A 160 10.15 7.74 2.03
C THR A 160 9.49 8.98 1.45
N MET A 161 9.19 9.96 2.30
CA MET A 161 8.66 11.27 1.91
C MET A 161 8.98 12.30 3.00
N PRO A 162 9.37 13.54 2.65
CA PRO A 162 9.48 14.61 3.63
C PRO A 162 8.13 14.84 4.34
N VAL A 163 8.14 15.00 5.67
CA VAL A 163 6.90 15.21 6.45
C VAL A 163 6.12 16.43 5.95
N ALA A 164 6.84 17.48 5.52
CA ALA A 164 6.24 18.68 4.94
C ALA A 164 5.43 18.43 3.67
N ASP A 165 5.74 17.37 2.92
CA ASP A 165 5.08 17.03 1.65
C ASP A 165 3.88 16.09 1.85
N MET A 166 3.60 15.65 3.08
CA MET A 166 2.47 14.76 3.37
C MET A 166 1.10 15.43 3.27
N GLY A 167 1.05 16.77 3.16
CA GLY A 167 -0.18 17.52 2.91
C GLY A 167 -1.17 17.55 4.08
N TYR A 168 -0.73 17.22 5.29
CA TYR A 168 -1.55 17.36 6.50
C TYR A 168 -1.62 18.82 6.96
N GLY A 169 -2.78 19.22 7.48
CA GLY A 169 -3.02 20.54 8.07
C GLY A 169 -3.14 20.50 9.59
N ASP A 170 -3.71 21.56 10.17
CA ASP A 170 -3.95 21.69 11.61
C ASP A 170 -4.71 20.48 12.19
N GLY A 171 -4.33 20.07 13.41
CA GLY A 171 -4.91 18.93 14.12
C GLY A 171 -4.26 17.58 13.78
N VAL A 172 -3.27 17.54 12.88
CA VAL A 172 -2.45 16.35 12.63
C VAL A 172 -1.00 16.58 13.00
N THR A 173 -0.48 15.75 13.90
CA THR A 173 0.95 15.67 14.19
C THR A 173 1.56 14.49 13.43
N VAL A 174 2.75 14.65 12.86
CA VAL A 174 3.51 13.54 12.29
C VAL A 174 4.78 13.32 13.11
N VAL A 175 4.92 12.13 13.68
CA VAL A 175 6.10 11.73 14.45
C VAL A 175 7.07 10.99 13.54
N SER A 176 8.22 11.62 13.29
CA SER A 176 9.39 11.04 12.64
C SER A 176 10.67 11.52 13.32
N GLY A 177 11.73 10.70 13.30
CA GLY A 177 13.00 11.04 13.95
C GLY A 177 13.86 12.07 13.19
N ASP A 178 13.57 12.35 11.92
CA ASP A 178 14.36 13.25 11.07
C ASP A 178 13.53 13.88 9.93
N ASP A 179 12.31 14.32 10.24
CA ASP A 179 11.38 14.99 9.31
C ASP A 179 11.10 14.22 8.01
N THR A 180 11.34 12.90 8.01
CA THR A 180 11.09 12.01 6.87
C THR A 180 10.14 10.90 7.28
N PHE A 181 8.96 10.82 6.67
CA PHE A 181 8.06 9.69 6.86
C PHE A 181 8.56 8.46 6.11
N ARG A 182 8.43 7.29 6.72
CA ARG A 182 8.91 6.00 6.19
C ARG A 182 7.90 4.88 6.41
N GLY A 183 7.84 3.97 5.46
CA GLY A 183 7.09 2.72 5.61
C GLY A 183 7.17 1.82 4.39
N PRO A 184 6.56 0.63 4.45
CA PRO A 184 6.43 -0.22 3.28
C PRO A 184 5.26 0.26 2.42
N ALA A 185 5.57 0.69 1.20
CA ALA A 185 4.59 1.02 0.18
C ALA A 185 4.03 -0.26 -0.45
N THR A 186 2.70 -0.34 -0.57
CA THR A 186 2.06 -1.34 -1.40
C THR A 186 1.90 -0.80 -2.82
N VAL A 187 2.48 -1.50 -3.78
CA VAL A 187 2.42 -1.17 -5.21
C VAL A 187 1.49 -2.14 -5.91
N GLY A 188 0.81 -1.69 -6.95
CA GLY A 188 -0.01 -2.54 -7.80
C GLY A 188 -0.24 -1.87 -9.15
N GLY A 189 -1.29 -2.29 -9.82
CA GLY A 189 -1.64 -1.77 -11.12
C GLY A 189 -3.00 -2.28 -11.55
N ASP A 190 -3.49 -1.72 -12.66
CA ASP A 190 -4.69 -2.24 -13.30
C ASP A 190 -4.30 -3.43 -14.16
N ILE A 191 -4.96 -4.56 -13.88
CA ILE A 191 -4.62 -5.87 -14.41
C ILE A 191 -5.76 -6.34 -15.30
N VAL A 192 -5.40 -6.85 -16.47
CA VAL A 192 -6.31 -7.39 -17.48
C VAL A 192 -5.97 -8.84 -17.77
N ASN A 193 -6.83 -9.51 -18.53
CA ASN A 193 -6.49 -10.82 -19.06
C ASN A 193 -5.48 -10.68 -20.22
N VAL A 194 -4.51 -11.58 -20.32
CA VAL A 194 -3.52 -11.62 -21.42
C VAL A 194 -4.15 -11.74 -22.81
N SER A 195 -5.40 -12.22 -22.90
CA SER A 195 -6.14 -12.31 -24.16
C SER A 195 -6.85 -11.02 -24.57
N MET A 196 -6.76 -9.93 -23.78
CA MET A 196 -7.21 -8.61 -24.22
C MET A 196 -6.49 -8.25 -25.52
N ASP A 197 -7.22 -7.74 -26.51
CA ASP A 197 -6.59 -7.41 -27.77
C ASP A 197 -5.58 -6.26 -27.62
N PHE A 198 -4.55 -6.30 -28.46
CA PHE A 198 -3.44 -5.35 -28.42
C PHE A 198 -3.91 -3.90 -28.47
N ASP A 199 -4.82 -3.58 -29.39
CA ASP A 199 -5.29 -2.21 -29.61
C ASP A 199 -6.12 -1.70 -28.43
N THR A 200 -6.96 -2.53 -27.81
CA THR A 200 -7.71 -2.16 -26.60
C THR A 200 -6.77 -1.90 -25.42
N ALA A 201 -5.82 -2.79 -25.15
CA ALA A 201 -4.87 -2.60 -24.05
C ALA A 201 -4.00 -1.34 -24.26
N LYS A 202 -3.58 -1.10 -25.50
CA LYS A 202 -2.86 0.11 -25.89
C LYS A 202 -3.70 1.36 -25.68
N ALA A 203 -4.95 1.36 -26.14
CA ALA A 203 -5.86 2.50 -26.00
C ALA A 203 -6.17 2.82 -24.53
N LEU A 204 -6.41 1.81 -23.69
CA LEU A 204 -6.63 2.00 -22.25
C LEU A 204 -5.40 2.60 -21.56
N THR A 205 -4.22 2.09 -21.90
CA THR A 205 -2.96 2.58 -21.32
C THR A 205 -2.65 4.00 -21.79
N ALA A 206 -2.82 4.31 -23.07
CA ALA A 206 -2.64 5.66 -23.60
C ALA A 206 -3.62 6.66 -22.96
N ALA A 207 -4.89 6.26 -22.79
CA ALA A 207 -5.89 7.08 -22.11
C ALA A 207 -5.51 7.35 -20.65
N PHE A 208 -4.94 6.36 -19.95
CA PHE A 208 -4.39 6.58 -18.61
C PHE A 208 -3.27 7.63 -18.63
N ILE A 209 -2.25 7.44 -19.48
CA ILE A 209 -1.07 8.32 -19.57
C ILE A 209 -1.48 9.77 -19.87
N GLU A 210 -2.35 9.99 -20.86
CA GLU A 210 -2.82 11.32 -21.25
C GLU A 210 -3.51 12.07 -20.09
N ASN A 211 -4.11 11.33 -19.16
CA ASN A 211 -4.97 11.87 -18.12
C ASN A 211 -4.36 11.84 -16.72
N ILE A 212 -3.09 11.45 -16.56
CA ILE A 212 -2.40 11.40 -15.25
C ILE A 212 -2.55 12.73 -14.50
N GLU A 213 -2.14 13.84 -15.12
CA GLU A 213 -2.17 15.15 -14.46
C GLU A 213 -3.59 15.72 -14.37
N SER A 214 -4.31 15.72 -15.49
CA SER A 214 -5.59 16.42 -15.62
C SER A 214 -6.74 15.75 -14.88
N ILE A 215 -6.72 14.42 -14.74
CA ILE A 215 -7.78 13.64 -14.10
C ILE A 215 -7.27 12.98 -12.83
N TYR A 216 -6.22 12.16 -12.88
CA TYR A 216 -5.83 11.35 -11.72
C TYR A 216 -5.28 12.22 -10.58
N HIS A 217 -4.24 13.01 -10.84
CA HIS A 217 -3.61 13.88 -9.84
C HIS A 217 -4.54 14.99 -9.35
N ALA A 218 -5.46 15.48 -10.20
CA ALA A 218 -6.45 16.47 -9.81
C ALA A 218 -7.61 15.91 -8.94
N LYS A 219 -7.80 14.58 -8.90
CA LYS A 219 -9.02 13.96 -8.33
C LYS A 219 -9.11 14.08 -6.81
N ALA A 220 -7.98 14.02 -6.11
CA ALA A 220 -7.91 14.12 -4.66
C ALA A 220 -6.52 14.56 -4.21
N ALA A 221 -6.43 15.17 -3.02
CA ALA A 221 -5.20 15.75 -2.49
C ALA A 221 -4.01 14.78 -2.42
N PHE A 222 -4.27 13.49 -2.19
CA PHE A 222 -3.22 12.47 -2.10
C PHE A 222 -2.79 11.87 -3.44
N MET A 223 -3.54 12.11 -4.53
CA MET A 223 -3.29 11.47 -5.82
C MET A 223 -1.95 11.87 -6.47
N PRO A 224 -1.47 13.12 -6.38
CA PRO A 224 -0.17 13.50 -6.96
C PRO A 224 1.02 12.70 -6.43
N VAL A 225 0.89 12.09 -5.26
CA VAL A 225 1.98 11.34 -4.60
C VAL A 225 1.80 9.82 -4.67
N THR A 226 1.05 9.32 -5.67
CA THR A 226 0.73 7.89 -5.82
C THR A 226 1.44 7.19 -6.98
N TRP A 227 2.49 7.82 -7.54
CA TRP A 227 3.36 7.22 -8.57
C TRP A 227 2.63 6.77 -9.84
N HIS A 228 1.55 7.46 -10.22
CA HIS A 228 0.99 7.30 -11.57
C HIS A 228 2.02 7.82 -12.57
N GLY A 229 2.32 7.05 -13.62
CA GLY A 229 3.33 7.46 -14.60
C GLY A 229 4.75 6.97 -14.32
N GLU A 230 5.00 6.33 -13.17
CA GLU A 230 6.34 5.81 -12.85
C GLU A 230 6.58 4.45 -13.48
N THR A 231 7.77 4.25 -14.06
CA THR A 231 8.22 2.97 -14.64
C THR A 231 9.50 2.43 -14.02
N ASP A 232 10.06 3.13 -13.02
CA ASP A 232 11.23 2.67 -12.27
C ASP A 232 10.91 1.36 -11.53
N LEU A 233 11.77 0.35 -11.66
CA LEU A 233 11.59 -0.95 -11.00
C LEU A 233 11.59 -0.82 -9.47
N GLU A 234 12.34 0.15 -8.91
CA GLU A 234 12.38 0.40 -7.46
C GLU A 234 11.04 0.92 -6.92
N LEU A 235 10.24 1.58 -7.77
CA LEU A 235 8.93 2.12 -7.40
C LEU A 235 7.77 1.21 -7.80
N THR A 236 7.92 0.47 -8.90
CA THR A 236 6.85 -0.31 -9.51
C THR A 236 6.81 -1.77 -9.06
N ASP A 237 7.89 -2.28 -8.44
CA ASP A 237 8.10 -3.70 -8.14
C ASP A 237 8.07 -4.61 -9.38
N MET A 238 8.02 -4.04 -10.59
CA MET A 238 8.11 -4.81 -11.83
C MET A 238 9.46 -5.52 -11.91
N CYS A 239 9.51 -6.70 -12.54
CA CYS A 239 10.68 -7.60 -12.52
C CYS A 239 11.15 -8.10 -11.15
N GLY A 240 10.45 -7.72 -10.06
CA GLY A 240 10.72 -8.18 -8.71
C GLY A 240 10.11 -9.56 -8.42
N ASN A 241 9.66 -9.74 -7.18
CA ASN A 241 9.01 -10.99 -6.75
C ASN A 241 7.53 -11.08 -7.18
N ASN A 242 7.02 -10.04 -7.85
CA ASN A 242 5.70 -10.07 -8.44
C ASN A 242 5.69 -10.95 -9.71
N PRO A 243 4.63 -11.74 -9.94
CA PRO A 243 4.60 -12.70 -11.05
C PRO A 243 4.17 -12.11 -12.40
N LEU A 244 3.83 -10.82 -12.47
CA LEU A 244 3.17 -10.23 -13.63
C LEU A 244 4.13 -9.46 -14.54
N LYS A 245 3.69 -9.32 -15.79
CA LYS A 245 4.32 -8.53 -16.85
C LYS A 245 3.31 -7.55 -17.43
N TYR A 246 3.80 -6.53 -18.12
CA TYR A 246 2.95 -5.62 -18.89
C TYR A 246 2.32 -6.34 -20.08
N HIS A 247 1.12 -5.91 -20.43
CA HIS A 247 0.49 -6.33 -21.67
C HIS A 247 1.26 -5.73 -22.87
N PRO A 248 1.47 -6.45 -23.99
CA PRO A 248 2.21 -5.91 -25.14
C PRO A 248 1.65 -4.59 -25.68
N GLY A 249 0.32 -4.43 -25.68
CA GLY A 249 -0.33 -3.16 -26.03
C GLY A 249 -0.02 -2.03 -25.05
N ALA A 250 0.12 -2.34 -23.76
CA ALA A 250 0.52 -1.36 -22.75
C ALA A 250 1.97 -0.94 -22.93
N VAL A 251 2.88 -1.89 -23.17
CA VAL A 251 4.29 -1.60 -23.50
C VAL A 251 4.38 -0.61 -24.65
N ALA A 252 3.66 -0.86 -25.76
CA ALA A 252 3.64 0.03 -26.91
C ALA A 252 3.13 1.44 -26.56
N ALA A 253 2.09 1.57 -25.73
CA ALA A 253 1.57 2.87 -25.30
C ALA A 253 2.58 3.67 -24.45
N TRP A 254 3.26 3.00 -23.53
CA TRP A 254 4.31 3.62 -22.70
C TRP A 254 5.49 4.09 -23.54
N GLU A 255 6.00 3.23 -24.44
CA GLU A 255 7.13 3.55 -25.31
C GLU A 255 6.81 4.67 -26.30
N GLU A 256 5.61 4.68 -26.89
CA GLU A 256 5.16 5.78 -27.76
C GLU A 256 4.99 7.10 -27.01
N SER A 257 4.70 7.05 -25.71
CA SER A 257 4.62 8.21 -24.83
C SER A 257 5.97 8.65 -24.27
N GLY A 258 7.07 8.01 -24.68
CA GLY A 258 8.44 8.38 -24.32
C GLY A 258 8.96 7.74 -23.03
N TYR A 259 8.22 6.78 -22.45
CA TYR A 259 8.68 6.02 -21.29
C TYR A 259 9.47 4.80 -21.73
N THR A 260 10.35 4.31 -20.85
CA THR A 260 11.06 3.03 -21.07
C THR A 260 10.46 1.98 -20.15
N ILE A 261 10.06 0.84 -20.74
CA ILE A 261 9.63 -0.35 -19.99
C ILE A 261 10.76 -1.37 -20.02
N PRO A 262 11.29 -1.80 -18.85
CA PRO A 262 12.37 -2.78 -18.79
C PRO A 262 12.00 -4.11 -19.45
N GLU A 263 12.91 -4.71 -20.22
CA GLU A 263 12.67 -5.95 -20.98
C GLU A 263 12.17 -7.12 -20.10
N CYS A 264 12.61 -7.19 -18.84
CA CYS A 264 12.14 -8.21 -17.89
C CYS A 264 10.66 -8.07 -17.51
N ALA A 265 10.08 -6.88 -17.69
CA ALA A 265 8.69 -6.56 -17.39
C ALA A 265 7.78 -6.64 -18.63
N GLN A 266 8.34 -6.87 -19.82
CA GLN A 266 7.60 -7.05 -21.08
C GLN A 266 7.16 -8.50 -21.28
#